data_AF-A0A833WXS3-F1
#
_entry.id   AF-A0A833WXS3-F1
#
_cell.length_a   1.000
_cell.length_b   1.000
_cell.length_c   1.000
_cell.angle_alpha   90.00
_cell.angle_beta   90.00
_cell.angle_gamma   90.00
#
_symmetry.space_group_name_H-M   'P 1'
#
loop_
_entity.id
_entity.type
_entity.pdbx_description
1 polymer ?
#
loop_
_entity_poly.entity_id
_entity_poly.type
_entity_poly.pdbx_seq_one_letter_code
_entity_poly.pdbx_strand_id
1 'polypeptide(L)'
;MGYQIWVMGMCLWMYLFSYGFISVYSQGAKGGEGTVFIDGKAAIGRIDDDFVCATLDWWPPEKCDYGTCSWGRVSLLNLDLGNNILLNAIKAFSPLKLRLGGSLQDKVIYGTEDNQQPCIPFVKNTSEMFGFTQGCLPMHRWDELNTLFEKAG
;
A
#
# COMPACT_ATOMS: atom_id res chain seq x y z
N MET A 1 -11.76 29.74 57.79
CA MET A 1 -11.41 28.41 57.24
C MET A 1 -12.55 27.72 56.48
N GLY A 2 -13.84 27.94 56.81
CA GLY A 2 -14.96 27.27 56.12
C GLY A 2 -15.25 27.70 54.67
N TYR A 3 -15.03 28.98 54.30
CA TYR A 3 -15.35 29.49 52.96
C TYR A 3 -14.45 28.88 51.86
N GLN A 4 -13.17 28.67 52.14
CA GLN A 4 -12.22 28.09 51.18
C GLN A 4 -12.50 26.61 50.90
N ILE A 5 -12.95 25.87 51.91
CA ILE A 5 -13.33 24.45 51.78
C ILE A 5 -14.58 24.32 50.90
N TRP A 6 -15.52 25.25 51.03
CA TRP A 6 -16.76 25.26 50.24
C TRP A 6 -16.49 25.58 48.76
N VAL A 7 -15.60 26.54 48.48
CA VAL A 7 -15.18 26.88 47.11
C VAL A 7 -14.39 25.73 46.46
N MET A 8 -13.46 25.09 47.20
CA MET A 8 -12.76 23.90 46.69
C MET A 8 -13.71 22.74 46.40
N GLY A 9 -14.70 22.52 47.26
CA GLY A 9 -15.74 21.50 47.06
C GLY A 9 -16.57 21.76 45.80
N MET A 10 -16.99 23.01 45.57
CA MET A 10 -17.71 23.39 44.35
C MET A 10 -16.84 23.27 43.09
N CYS A 11 -15.56 23.67 43.14
CA CYS A 11 -14.65 23.51 42.02
C CYS A 11 -14.41 22.04 41.67
N LEU A 12 -14.25 21.17 42.67
CA LEU A 12 -14.13 19.71 42.47
C LEU A 12 -15.40 19.12 41.86
N TRP A 13 -16.57 19.59 42.30
CA TRP A 13 -17.84 19.11 41.77
C TRP A 13 -18.06 19.55 40.32
N MET A 14 -17.69 20.78 39.97
CA MET A 14 -17.69 21.25 38.58
C MET A 14 -16.66 20.52 37.71
N TYR A 15 -15.48 20.20 38.25
CA TYR A 15 -14.47 19.42 37.54
C TYR A 15 -14.98 18.01 37.24
N LEU A 16 -15.59 17.34 38.22
CA LEU A 16 -16.18 16.00 38.06
C LEU A 16 -17.38 15.98 37.09
N PHE A 17 -18.20 17.05 37.05
CA PHE A 17 -19.28 17.18 36.08
C PHE A 17 -18.79 17.56 34.66
N SER A 18 -17.64 18.23 34.53
CA SER A 18 -17.04 18.55 33.23
C SER A 18 -16.42 17.34 32.51
N TYR A 19 -16.12 16.27 33.23
CA TYR A 19 -15.84 14.94 32.66
C TYR A 19 -17.15 14.19 32.37
N GLY A 20 -18.09 14.86 31.72
CA GLY A 20 -19.26 14.19 31.15
C GLY A 20 -18.79 13.06 30.25
N PHE A 21 -19.22 11.83 30.56
CA PHE A 21 -18.96 10.66 29.74
C PHE A 21 -19.46 10.94 28.31
N ILE A 22 -18.53 11.14 27.38
CA ILE A 22 -18.85 11.16 25.95
C ILE A 22 -19.16 9.71 25.57
N SER A 23 -20.42 9.33 25.74
CA SER A 23 -20.94 8.05 25.25
C SER A 23 -21.10 8.16 23.74
N VAL A 24 -20.09 7.70 22.99
CA VAL A 24 -20.20 7.51 21.54
C VAL A 24 -21.11 6.32 21.29
N TYR A 25 -22.36 6.58 20.89
CA TYR A 25 -23.26 5.53 20.43
C TYR A 25 -22.96 5.22 18.97
N SER A 26 -22.29 4.10 18.71
CA SER A 26 -22.27 3.51 17.37
C SER A 26 -23.67 2.97 17.10
N GLN A 27 -24.43 3.62 16.22
CA GLN A 27 -25.59 2.97 15.62
C GLN A 27 -25.06 1.81 14.78
N GLY A 28 -25.06 0.61 15.35
CA GLY A 28 -24.89 -0.61 14.57
C GLY A 28 -25.92 -0.56 13.44
N ALA A 29 -25.45 -0.65 12.20
CA ALA A 29 -26.33 -0.67 11.04
C ALA A 29 -27.46 -1.67 11.31
N LYS A 30 -28.72 -1.23 11.23
CA LYS A 30 -29.85 -2.15 11.27
C LYS A 30 -29.66 -3.12 10.12
N GLY A 31 -29.26 -4.35 10.43
CA GLY A 31 -29.16 -5.41 9.44
C GLY A 31 -30.51 -5.53 8.74
N GLY A 32 -30.53 -5.24 7.44
CA GLY A 32 -31.69 -5.51 6.59
C GLY A 32 -31.68 -6.97 6.20
N GLU A 33 -32.85 -7.59 6.15
CA GLU A 33 -33.00 -8.92 5.58
C GLU A 33 -33.02 -8.81 4.05
N GLY A 34 -32.30 -9.72 3.37
CA GLY A 34 -32.19 -9.75 1.91
C GLY A 34 -32.18 -11.18 1.39
N THR A 35 -32.71 -11.39 0.19
CA THR A 35 -32.80 -12.71 -0.45
C THR A 35 -31.81 -12.80 -1.61
N VAL A 36 -30.99 -13.85 -1.64
CA VAL A 36 -30.07 -14.17 -2.74
C VAL A 36 -30.54 -15.45 -3.42
N PHE A 37 -30.58 -15.45 -4.76
CA PHE A 37 -30.88 -16.63 -5.57
C PHE A 37 -29.61 -17.09 -6.29
N ILE A 38 -29.26 -18.37 -6.13
CA ILE A 38 -28.07 -18.98 -6.75
C ILE A 38 -28.56 -19.97 -7.81
N ASP A 39 -28.27 -19.70 -9.09
CA ASP A 39 -28.51 -20.64 -10.19
C ASP A 39 -27.25 -21.46 -10.48
N GLY A 40 -27.25 -22.71 -10.04
CA GLY A 40 -26.14 -23.65 -10.25
C GLY A 40 -26.26 -24.51 -11.51
N LYS A 41 -27.23 -24.26 -12.41
CA LYS A 41 -27.48 -25.13 -13.59
C LYS A 41 -26.44 -24.97 -14.70
N ALA A 42 -25.82 -23.80 -14.82
CA ALA A 42 -24.82 -23.51 -15.85
C ALA A 42 -23.80 -22.47 -15.36
N ALA A 43 -22.54 -22.62 -15.75
CA ALA A 43 -21.52 -21.60 -15.53
C ALA A 43 -21.70 -20.45 -16.55
N ILE A 44 -21.64 -19.20 -16.09
CA ILE A 44 -21.68 -18.00 -16.95
C ILE A 44 -20.30 -17.57 -17.46
N GLY A 45 -19.24 -18.15 -16.90
CA GLY A 45 -17.87 -17.84 -17.21
C GLY A 45 -16.91 -18.73 -16.43
N ARG A 46 -15.64 -18.70 -16.81
CA ARG A 46 -14.55 -19.38 -16.12
C ARG A 46 -13.47 -18.36 -15.84
N ILE A 47 -12.97 -18.35 -14.61
CA ILE A 47 -11.81 -17.57 -14.24
C ILE A 47 -10.54 -18.39 -14.49
N ASP A 48 -9.43 -17.70 -14.70
CA ASP A 48 -8.12 -18.33 -14.81
C ASP A 48 -7.66 -18.84 -13.45
N ASP A 49 -6.70 -19.77 -13.44
CA ASP A 49 -6.17 -20.34 -12.19
C ASP A 49 -5.45 -19.24 -11.36
N ASP A 50 -4.91 -18.22 -12.03
CA ASP A 50 -4.24 -17.06 -11.44
C ASP A 50 -5.11 -15.79 -11.40
N PHE A 51 -6.44 -15.96 -11.25
CA PHE A 51 -7.40 -14.87 -11.23
C PHE A 51 -7.08 -13.77 -10.21
N VAL A 52 -6.55 -14.15 -9.05
CA VAL A 52 -6.05 -13.20 -8.06
C VAL A 52 -4.68 -12.70 -8.50
N CYS A 53 -4.54 -11.38 -8.58
CA CYS A 53 -3.30 -10.74 -9.01
C CYS A 53 -2.94 -9.55 -8.11
N ALA A 54 -1.67 -9.19 -8.13
CA ALA A 54 -1.15 -8.02 -7.43
C ALA A 54 -0.15 -7.26 -8.30
N THR A 55 0.12 -6.00 -7.95
CA THR A 55 1.06 -5.14 -8.69
C THR A 55 2.17 -4.65 -7.78
N LEU A 56 3.41 -4.68 -8.27
CA LEU A 56 4.53 -3.93 -7.70
C LEU A 56 4.81 -2.74 -8.61
N ASP A 57 4.77 -1.53 -8.04
CA ASP A 57 4.91 -0.27 -8.79
C ASP A 57 6.36 0.23 -8.83
N TRP A 58 6.62 1.17 -9.73
CA TRP A 58 7.89 1.82 -10.03
C TRP A 58 8.12 3.12 -9.25
N TRP A 59 7.12 3.65 -8.54
CA TRP A 59 7.27 4.96 -7.88
C TRP A 59 8.42 5.01 -6.86
N PRO A 60 9.33 6.00 -6.96
CA PRO A 60 10.39 6.17 -5.98
C PRO A 60 9.86 6.86 -4.70
N PRO A 61 10.61 6.85 -3.59
CA PRO A 61 10.19 7.41 -2.30
C PRO A 61 9.77 8.88 -2.37
N GLU A 62 10.31 9.64 -3.33
CA GLU A 62 10.06 11.06 -3.55
C GLU A 62 8.68 11.34 -4.18
N LYS A 63 7.94 10.29 -4.58
CA LYS A 63 6.56 10.42 -5.04
C LYS A 63 5.64 10.72 -3.86
N CYS A 64 5.25 11.98 -3.76
CA CYS A 64 4.30 12.47 -2.75
C CYS A 64 3.09 13.11 -3.42
N ASP A 65 1.91 12.66 -3.03
CA ASP A 65 0.62 13.19 -3.49
C ASP A 65 -0.09 13.87 -2.33
N TYR A 66 -0.53 15.11 -2.55
CA TYR A 66 -1.27 15.89 -1.55
C TYR A 66 -0.57 15.96 -0.17
N GLY A 67 0.76 16.03 -0.18
CA GLY A 67 1.59 16.06 1.04
C GLY A 67 1.89 14.70 1.68
N THR A 68 1.45 13.59 1.08
CA THR A 68 1.67 12.23 1.58
C THR A 68 2.56 11.42 0.63
N CYS A 69 3.63 10.82 1.14
CA CYS A 69 4.58 10.02 0.36
C CYS A 69 4.30 8.52 0.58
N SER A 70 3.24 8.00 -0.03
CA SER A 70 2.71 6.66 0.26
C SER A 70 3.63 5.52 -0.14
N TRP A 71 4.58 5.76 -1.06
CA TRP A 71 5.42 4.70 -1.63
C TRP A 71 6.61 4.32 -0.76
N GLY A 72 7.18 5.25 0.00
CA GLY A 72 8.34 4.99 0.87
C GLY A 72 9.38 4.08 0.19
N ARG A 73 9.69 2.94 0.82
CA ARG A 73 10.58 1.89 0.27
C ARG A 73 9.85 0.64 -0.20
N VAL A 74 8.57 0.74 -0.58
CA VAL A 74 7.75 -0.45 -0.92
C VAL A 74 7.59 -0.70 -2.43
N SER A 75 8.14 0.16 -3.28
CA SER A 75 8.16 -0.06 -4.73
C SER A 75 9.17 -1.14 -5.13
N LEU A 76 9.02 -1.70 -6.33
CA LEU A 76 9.94 -2.72 -6.85
C LEU A 76 11.39 -2.24 -6.91
N LEU A 77 11.63 -0.93 -6.89
CA LEU A 77 12.94 -0.32 -6.84
C LEU A 77 13.67 -0.56 -5.50
N ASN A 78 12.96 -0.58 -4.38
CA ASN A 78 13.55 -0.47 -3.04
C ASN A 78 13.04 -1.50 -2.01
N LEU A 79 11.99 -2.25 -2.35
CA LEU A 79 11.36 -3.26 -1.51
C LEU A 79 12.39 -4.30 -1.06
N ASP A 80 12.35 -4.69 0.21
CA ASP A 80 13.17 -5.77 0.74
C ASP A 80 12.64 -7.13 0.23
N LEU A 81 13.25 -7.62 -0.85
CA LEU A 81 12.89 -8.88 -1.50
C LEU A 81 13.42 -10.11 -0.73
N GLY A 82 14.29 -9.89 0.28
CA GLY A 82 14.75 -10.94 1.20
C GLY A 82 13.78 -11.18 2.37
N ASN A 83 12.69 -10.42 2.46
CA ASN A 83 11.76 -10.50 3.57
C ASN A 83 10.89 -11.77 3.52
N ASN A 84 11.01 -12.62 4.53
CA ASN A 84 10.25 -13.88 4.61
C ASN A 84 8.73 -13.67 4.74
N ILE A 85 8.28 -12.55 5.32
CA ILE A 85 6.83 -12.24 5.41
C ILE A 85 6.29 -11.95 4.01
N LEU A 86 7.01 -11.17 3.21
CA LEU A 86 6.64 -10.90 1.82
C LEU A 86 6.60 -12.19 0.99
N LEU A 87 7.64 -13.02 1.07
CA LEU A 87 7.70 -14.29 0.36
C LEU A 87 6.52 -15.20 0.73
N ASN A 88 6.23 -15.35 2.03
CA ASN A 88 5.13 -16.19 2.49
C ASN A 88 3.77 -15.62 2.10
N ALA A 89 3.62 -14.30 2.07
CA ALA A 89 2.39 -13.66 1.60
C ALA A 89 2.15 -13.98 0.11
N ILE A 90 3.17 -13.84 -0.74
CA ILE A 90 3.03 -14.18 -2.17
C ILE A 90 2.68 -15.66 -2.34
N LYS A 91 3.37 -16.56 -1.62
CA LYS A 91 3.07 -18.01 -1.64
C LYS A 91 1.64 -18.35 -1.24
N ALA A 92 1.07 -17.63 -0.27
CA ALA A 92 -0.29 -17.86 0.19
C ALA A 92 -1.35 -17.58 -0.89
N PHE A 93 -1.01 -16.81 -1.92
CA PHE A 93 -1.86 -16.54 -3.08
C PHE A 93 -1.46 -17.34 -4.33
N SER A 94 -0.52 -18.29 -4.25
CA SER A 94 -0.08 -19.05 -5.43
C SER A 94 -1.22 -19.92 -6.00
N PRO A 95 -1.44 -19.90 -7.34
CA PRO A 95 -0.71 -19.10 -8.32
C PRO A 95 -1.14 -17.62 -8.30
N LEU A 96 -0.17 -16.71 -8.11
CA LEU A 96 -0.40 -15.27 -8.07
C LEU A 96 0.25 -14.61 -9.29
N LYS A 97 -0.55 -13.95 -10.12
CA LYS A 97 -0.01 -13.11 -11.20
C LYS A 97 0.51 -11.78 -10.62
N LEU A 98 1.82 -11.58 -10.62
CA LEU A 98 2.47 -10.33 -10.23
C LEU A 98 2.77 -9.45 -11.44
N ARG A 99 2.11 -8.29 -11.52
CA ARG A 99 2.42 -7.27 -12.52
C ARG A 99 3.52 -6.35 -11.97
N LEU A 100 4.62 -6.20 -12.69
CA LEU A 100 5.64 -5.18 -12.42
C LEU A 100 5.33 -3.96 -13.28
N GLY A 101 4.63 -2.98 -12.74
CA GLY A 101 4.03 -1.96 -13.59
C GLY A 101 3.45 -0.76 -12.84
N GLY A 102 3.27 0.31 -13.61
CA GLY A 102 2.84 1.62 -13.11
C GLY A 102 3.17 2.69 -14.14
N SER A 103 2.88 3.96 -13.85
CA SER A 103 3.08 5.06 -14.83
C SER A 103 4.55 5.26 -15.22
N LEU A 104 5.50 5.01 -14.31
CA LEU A 104 6.92 5.17 -14.62
C LEU A 104 7.50 4.01 -15.46
N GLN A 105 6.71 2.96 -15.73
CA GLN A 105 7.14 1.86 -16.60
C GLN A 105 7.52 2.37 -18.01
N ASP A 106 6.84 3.40 -18.52
CA ASP A 106 7.14 3.98 -19.84
C ASP A 106 8.42 4.85 -19.85
N LYS A 107 9.04 5.03 -18.68
CA LYS A 107 10.24 5.84 -18.48
C LYS A 107 11.40 5.04 -17.87
N VAL A 108 11.31 3.71 -17.88
CA VAL A 108 12.38 2.84 -17.40
C VAL A 108 13.33 2.44 -18.53
N ILE A 109 14.63 2.44 -18.24
CA ILE A 109 15.67 1.76 -19.03
C ILE A 109 16.30 0.66 -18.17
N TYR A 110 16.77 -0.41 -18.80
CA TYR A 110 17.51 -1.46 -18.11
C TYR A 110 19.01 -1.17 -18.20
N GLY A 111 19.73 -1.42 -17.12
CA GLY A 111 21.19 -1.23 -17.03
C GLY A 111 21.96 -2.36 -17.69
N THR A 112 21.60 -2.73 -18.92
CA THR A 112 22.24 -3.77 -19.72
C THR A 112 23.55 -3.27 -20.34
N GLU A 113 24.42 -4.20 -20.75
CA GLU A 113 25.77 -3.86 -21.27
C GLU A 113 25.75 -3.01 -22.56
N ASP A 114 24.70 -3.13 -23.36
CA ASP A 114 24.47 -2.34 -24.56
C ASP A 114 24.04 -0.89 -24.26
N ASN A 115 23.59 -0.61 -23.03
CA ASN A 115 23.23 0.72 -22.61
C ASN A 115 24.47 1.51 -22.14
N GLN A 116 24.98 2.37 -23.02
CA GLN A 116 26.16 3.21 -22.74
C GLN A 116 25.88 4.35 -21.75
N GLN A 117 24.61 4.60 -21.39
CA GLN A 117 24.27 5.65 -20.45
C GLN A 117 24.49 5.21 -19.00
N PRO A 118 24.91 6.13 -18.10
CA PRO A 118 24.95 5.84 -16.68
C PRO A 118 23.57 5.40 -16.16
N CYS A 119 23.54 4.31 -15.38
CA CYS A 119 22.31 3.82 -14.79
C CYS A 119 21.90 4.70 -13.59
N ILE A 120 21.09 5.73 -13.86
CA ILE A 120 20.65 6.73 -12.88
C ILE A 120 19.20 6.42 -12.47
N PRO A 121 18.84 6.46 -11.17
CA PRO A 121 17.47 6.24 -10.73
C PRO A 121 16.52 7.36 -11.20
N PHE A 122 15.21 7.12 -11.05
CA PHE A 122 14.20 8.17 -11.26
C PHE A 122 14.46 9.35 -10.32
N VAL A 123 14.52 10.56 -10.86
CA VAL A 123 14.66 11.80 -10.07
C VAL A 123 13.45 12.68 -10.32
N LYS A 124 12.94 13.31 -9.27
CA LYS A 124 11.82 14.24 -9.37
C LYS A 124 12.18 15.41 -10.29
N ASN A 125 11.38 15.61 -11.32
CA ASN A 125 11.47 16.72 -12.27
C ASN A 125 10.07 17.11 -12.73
N THR A 126 9.53 18.22 -12.22
CA THR A 126 8.14 18.62 -12.46
C THR A 126 7.87 19.07 -13.90
N SER A 127 8.91 19.31 -14.71
CA SER A 127 8.78 19.64 -16.13
C SER A 127 8.65 18.40 -17.02
N GLU A 128 8.94 17.23 -16.48
CA GLU A 128 8.87 15.95 -17.18
C GLU A 128 7.50 15.29 -17.06
N MET A 129 7.17 14.42 -18.02
CA MET A 129 6.00 13.55 -17.91
C MET A 129 6.04 12.77 -16.59
N PHE A 130 4.90 12.71 -15.90
CA PHE A 130 4.73 12.11 -14.58
C PHE A 130 5.52 12.78 -13.43
N GLY A 131 6.23 13.87 -13.69
CA GLY A 131 6.99 14.61 -12.69
C GLY A 131 8.33 13.96 -12.30
N PHE A 132 8.85 13.03 -13.11
CA PHE A 132 10.12 12.34 -12.89
C PHE A 132 10.90 12.19 -14.18
N THR A 133 12.22 12.11 -14.11
CA THR A 133 13.09 11.82 -15.26
C THR A 133 12.88 10.40 -15.79
N GLN A 134 13.58 10.04 -16.88
CA GLN A 134 13.86 8.63 -17.15
C GLN A 134 14.66 8.05 -15.99
N GLY A 135 14.40 6.80 -15.64
CA GLY A 135 15.09 6.08 -14.57
C GLY A 135 15.61 4.74 -15.07
N CYS A 136 16.69 4.26 -14.46
CA CYS A 136 17.31 3.00 -14.80
C CYS A 136 17.10 1.95 -13.71
N LEU A 137 16.71 0.74 -14.12
CA LEU A 137 16.74 -0.45 -13.26
C LEU A 137 18.07 -1.18 -13.47
N PRO A 138 18.96 -1.22 -12.46
CA PRO A 138 20.22 -1.94 -12.58
C PRO A 138 19.96 -3.46 -12.63
N MET A 139 20.77 -4.21 -13.39
CA MET A 139 20.53 -5.64 -13.61
C MET A 139 20.54 -6.48 -12.33
N HIS A 140 21.38 -6.14 -11.34
CA HIS A 140 21.36 -6.85 -10.06
C HIS A 140 19.97 -6.80 -9.39
N ARG A 141 19.24 -5.69 -9.54
CA ARG A 141 17.90 -5.53 -8.97
C ARG A 141 16.87 -6.38 -9.73
N TRP A 142 17.03 -6.48 -11.04
CA TRP A 142 16.26 -7.40 -11.87
C TRP A 142 16.49 -8.86 -11.45
N ASP A 143 17.73 -9.24 -11.16
CA ASP A 143 18.07 -10.59 -10.71
C ASP A 143 17.47 -10.91 -9.32
N GLU A 144 17.46 -9.94 -8.40
CA GLU A 144 16.78 -10.09 -7.10
C GLU A 144 15.26 -10.31 -7.26
N LEU A 145 14.61 -9.59 -8.17
CA LEU A 145 13.19 -9.75 -8.48
C LEU A 145 12.91 -11.15 -9.03
N ASN A 146 13.69 -11.61 -10.01
CA ASN A 146 13.54 -12.96 -10.56
C ASN A 146 13.76 -14.04 -9.49
N THR A 147 14.77 -13.86 -8.63
CA THR A 147 15.03 -14.77 -7.51
C THR A 147 13.83 -14.85 -6.55
N LEU A 148 13.14 -13.75 -6.30
CA LEU A 148 11.90 -13.76 -5.50
C LEU A 148 10.80 -14.56 -6.21
N PHE A 149 10.59 -14.35 -7.51
CA PHE A 149 9.53 -15.03 -8.27
C PHE A 149 9.76 -16.53 -8.34
N GLU A 150 10.98 -16.97 -8.63
CA GLU A 150 11.35 -18.39 -8.61
C GLU A 150 11.09 -19.04 -7.24
N LYS A 151 11.36 -18.32 -6.15
CA LYS A 151 11.10 -18.82 -4.79
C LYS A 151 9.62 -18.83 -4.42
N ALA A 152 8.83 -17.92 -4.98
CA ALA A 152 7.44 -17.72 -4.62
C ALA A 152 6.48 -18.67 -5.33
N GLY A 153 6.86 -19.19 -6.50
CA GLY A 153 6.01 -20.02 -7.36
C GLY A 153 4.98 -19.17 -8.09
#